data_AF-A0A6J6EHE3-F1
#
_entry.id   AF-A0A6J6EHE3-F1
#
_cell.length_a   1.000
_cell.length_b   1.000
_cell.length_c   1.000
_cell.angle_alpha   90.00
_cell.angle_beta   90.00
_cell.angle_gamma   90.00
#
_symmetry.space_group_name_H-M   'P 1'
#
loop_
_entity.id
_entity.type
_entity.pdbx_description
1 polymer ?
#
loop_
_entity_poly.entity_id
_entity_poly.type
_entity_poly.pdbx_seq_one_letter_code
_entity_poly.pdbx_strand_id
1 'polypeptide(L)'
;MRNKWIARVLVLAVIVGVFMGFGFRVNHLQGGIGSALGSAQSSLAVYKHGTSAEVGSKIIVNVKDSGPELGIVKSATDTTVDVDLGDNFIRVEKSEVLGKLIAVIPFFGSVMGIVGL
;
A
#
# COMPACT_ATOMS: atom_id res chain seq x y z
N MET A 1 -34.56 11.97 -10.61
CA MET A 1 -33.66 11.25 -9.68
C MET A 1 -32.42 10.67 -10.35
N ARG A 2 -32.51 10.14 -11.57
CA ARG A 2 -31.39 9.57 -12.37
C ARG A 2 -30.18 10.51 -12.55
N ASN A 3 -30.44 11.80 -12.71
CA ASN A 3 -29.45 12.85 -12.96
C ASN A 3 -28.55 13.11 -11.74
N LYS A 4 -29.08 12.91 -10.52
CA LYS A 4 -28.33 13.09 -9.26
C LYS A 4 -27.30 11.97 -9.07
N TRP A 5 -27.61 10.76 -9.51
CA TRP A 5 -26.67 9.64 -9.47
C TRP A 5 -25.52 9.82 -10.46
N ILE A 6 -25.83 10.29 -11.67
CA ILE A 6 -24.80 10.62 -12.68
C ILE A 6 -23.86 11.69 -12.13
N ALA A 7 -24.39 12.78 -11.56
CA ALA A 7 -23.57 13.83 -10.95
C ALA A 7 -22.68 13.30 -9.81
N ARG A 8 -23.19 12.42 -8.95
CA ARG A 8 -22.40 11.80 -7.87
C ARG A 8 -21.27 10.92 -8.39
N VAL A 9 -21.54 10.09 -9.40
CA VAL A 9 -20.53 9.24 -10.03
C VAL A 9 -19.45 10.08 -10.70
N LEU A 10 -19.83 11.17 -11.37
CA LEU A 10 -18.86 12.09 -11.97
C LEU A 10 -17.98 12.76 -10.91
N VAL A 11 -18.55 13.22 -9.80
CA VAL A 11 -17.77 13.80 -8.69
C VAL A 11 -16.79 12.76 -8.12
N LEU A 12 -17.25 11.51 -7.89
CA LEU A 12 -16.37 10.43 -7.43
C LEU A 12 -15.24 10.13 -8.42
N ALA A 13 -15.54 10.09 -9.71
CA ALA A 13 -14.54 9.86 -10.75
C ALA A 13 -13.48 10.98 -10.78
N VAL A 14 -13.90 12.24 -10.59
CA VAL A 14 -12.96 13.38 -10.48
C VAL A 14 -12.08 13.24 -9.24
N ILE A 15 -12.65 12.90 -8.08
CA ILE A 15 -11.87 12.71 -6.84
C ILE A 15 -10.84 11.59 -7.01
N VAL A 16 -11.25 10.44 -7.55
CA VAL A 16 -10.35 9.31 -7.82
C VAL A 16 -9.29 9.71 -8.84
N GLY A 17 -9.66 10.42 -9.90
CA GLY A 17 -8.74 10.92 -10.92
C GLY A 17 -7.69 11.86 -10.34
N VAL A 18 -8.08 12.80 -9.49
CA VAL A 18 -7.17 13.72 -8.78
C VAL A 18 -6.25 12.94 -7.84
N PHE A 19 -6.80 12.03 -7.04
CA PHE A 19 -6.03 11.17 -6.13
C PHE A 19 -4.96 10.36 -6.88
N MET A 20 -5.33 9.74 -8.01
CA MET A 20 -4.39 9.01 -8.86
C MET A 20 -3.42 9.95 -9.59
N GLY A 21 -3.84 11.16 -9.96
CA GLY A 21 -3.00 12.18 -10.58
C GLY A 21 -1.87 12.66 -9.66
N PHE A 22 -2.13 12.74 -8.35
CA PHE A 22 -1.08 12.96 -7.34
C PHE A 22 -0.21 11.72 -7.10
N GLY A 23 -0.43 10.61 -7.81
CA GLY A 23 0.38 9.39 -7.73
C GLY A 23 0.09 8.54 -6.50
N PHE A 24 -1.06 8.72 -5.83
CA PHE A 24 -1.50 7.76 -4.83
C PHE A 24 -2.11 6.53 -5.50
N ARG A 25 -1.88 5.36 -4.89
CA ARG A 25 -2.35 4.06 -5.35
C ARG A 25 -2.82 3.25 -4.16
N VAL A 26 -3.66 2.26 -4.45
CA VAL A 26 -4.21 1.35 -3.45
C VAL A 26 -4.00 -0.08 -3.92
N ASN A 27 -3.46 -0.94 -3.08
CA ASN A 27 -3.32 -2.38 -3.34
C ASN A 27 -3.72 -3.21 -2.12
N HIS A 28 -4.24 -4.40 -2.37
CA HIS A 28 -4.40 -5.43 -1.34
C HIS A 28 -3.05 -6.06 -1.07
N LEU A 29 -2.64 -6.08 0.19
CA LEU A 29 -1.38 -6.69 0.59
C LEU A 29 -1.54 -8.21 0.70
N GLN A 30 -0.52 -8.93 0.26
CA GLN A 30 -0.46 -10.38 0.28
C GLN A 30 0.40 -10.90 1.43
N GLY A 31 1.19 -10.02 2.05
CA GLY A 31 2.12 -10.36 3.12
C GLY A 31 2.89 -9.14 3.63
N GLY A 32 3.98 -9.43 4.33
CA GLY A 32 4.90 -8.45 4.90
C GLY A 32 4.59 -8.04 6.35
N ILE A 33 5.30 -7.01 6.82
CA ILE A 33 5.25 -6.60 8.23
C ILE A 33 3.83 -6.17 8.63
N GLY A 34 3.37 -6.67 9.76
CA GLY A 34 2.08 -6.29 10.34
C GLY A 34 1.97 -4.77 10.56
N SER A 35 0.74 -4.28 10.49
CA SER A 35 0.41 -2.90 10.85
C SER A 35 -0.02 -2.81 12.32
N ALA A 36 -0.07 -1.60 12.87
CA ALA A 36 -0.62 -1.37 14.22
C ALA A 36 -2.10 -1.82 14.35
N LEU A 37 -2.78 -2.07 13.23
CA LEU A 37 -4.19 -2.45 13.16
C LEU A 37 -4.39 -3.93 12.78
N GLY A 38 -3.32 -4.73 12.77
CA GLY A 38 -3.38 -6.17 12.50
C GLY A 38 -2.54 -6.61 11.29
N SER A 39 -2.82 -7.82 10.80
CA SER A 39 -2.08 -8.47 9.72
C SER A 39 -2.07 -7.63 8.44
N ALA A 40 -0.88 -7.53 7.80
CA ALA A 40 -0.73 -6.90 6.50
C ALA A 40 -1.58 -7.60 5.44
N GLN A 41 -1.60 -8.93 5.41
CA GLN A 41 -2.29 -9.75 4.40
C GLN A 41 -3.81 -9.50 4.30
N SER A 42 -4.42 -8.92 5.33
CA SER A 42 -5.87 -8.62 5.34
C SER A 42 -6.18 -7.15 5.09
N SER A 43 -5.20 -6.37 4.63
CA SER A 43 -5.28 -4.92 4.61
C SER A 43 -5.08 -4.33 3.22
N LEU A 44 -5.65 -3.13 3.01
CA LEU A 44 -5.38 -2.31 1.84
C LEU A 44 -4.30 -1.29 2.17
N ALA A 45 -3.24 -1.27 1.38
CA ALA A 45 -2.20 -0.27 1.47
C ALA A 45 -2.51 0.89 0.55
N VAL A 46 -2.53 2.10 1.10
CA VAL A 46 -2.44 3.35 0.36
C VAL A 46 -0.98 3.77 0.31
N TYR A 47 -0.44 3.96 -0.88
CA TYR A 47 0.96 4.31 -1.05
C TYR A 47 1.14 5.40 -2.11
N LYS A 48 2.25 6.14 -2.01
CA LYS A 48 2.67 7.11 -3.00
C LYS A 48 3.63 6.45 -3.98
N HIS A 49 3.21 6.32 -5.22
CA HIS A 49 4.03 5.75 -6.29
C HIS A 49 5.17 6.69 -6.70
N GLY A 50 6.31 6.11 -7.10
CA GLY A 50 7.46 6.82 -7.66
C GLY A 50 8.32 7.58 -6.65
N THR A 51 8.12 7.38 -5.35
CA THR A 51 8.96 7.99 -4.30
C THR A 51 10.16 7.11 -3.96
N SER A 52 11.27 7.72 -3.56
CA SER A 52 12.50 7.02 -3.12
C SER A 52 12.25 6.06 -1.96
N ALA A 53 12.81 4.86 -2.08
CA ALA A 53 12.95 3.89 -1.01
C ALA A 53 14.20 4.19 -0.19
N GLU A 54 14.10 5.17 0.72
CA GLU A 54 15.16 5.49 1.67
C GLU A 54 15.19 4.49 2.82
N VAL A 55 16.36 4.25 3.40
CA VAL A 55 16.53 3.41 4.59
C VAL A 55 15.59 3.86 5.71
N GLY A 56 14.89 2.90 6.32
CA GLY A 56 13.87 3.13 7.34
C GLY A 56 12.47 3.45 6.79
N SER A 57 12.33 3.69 5.48
CA SER A 57 11.00 3.90 4.88
C SER A 57 10.19 2.60 4.86
N LYS A 58 8.91 2.72 5.21
CA LYS A 58 7.91 1.69 4.94
C LYS A 58 7.49 1.78 3.48
N ILE A 59 7.62 0.70 2.73
CA ILE A 59 7.35 0.66 1.29
C ILE A 59 6.49 -0.54 0.92
N ILE A 60 5.79 -0.42 -0.20
CA ILE A 60 5.12 -1.54 -0.84
C ILE A 60 6.05 -2.06 -1.92
N VAL A 61 6.37 -3.34 -1.86
CA VAL A 61 7.18 -4.04 -2.87
C VAL A 61 6.34 -5.12 -3.53
N ASN A 62 6.56 -5.33 -4.83
CA ASN A 62 5.95 -6.44 -5.52
C ASN A 62 6.90 -7.63 -5.49
N VAL A 63 6.62 -8.59 -4.61
CA VAL A 63 7.40 -9.82 -4.48
C VAL A 63 6.97 -10.79 -5.57
N LYS A 64 7.94 -11.35 -6.29
CA LYS A 64 7.67 -12.34 -7.34
C LYS A 64 6.86 -13.51 -6.76
N ASP A 65 5.84 -13.94 -7.50
CA ASP A 65 4.92 -15.06 -7.16
C ASP A 65 4.01 -14.84 -5.93
N SER A 66 4.27 -13.84 -5.08
CA SER A 66 3.44 -13.48 -3.91
C SER A 66 2.55 -12.25 -4.16
N GLY A 67 3.10 -11.21 -4.80
CA GLY A 67 2.42 -9.94 -5.08
C GLY A 67 2.82 -8.81 -4.13
N PRO A 68 1.96 -7.79 -3.92
CA PRO A 68 2.28 -6.63 -3.11
C PRO A 68 2.44 -6.96 -1.61
N GLU A 69 3.58 -6.63 -1.04
CA GLU A 69 3.88 -6.82 0.38
C GLU A 69 4.40 -5.54 1.03
N LEU A 70 4.14 -5.40 2.33
CA LEU A 70 4.62 -4.27 3.12
C LEU A 70 5.97 -4.60 3.75
N GLY A 71 6.98 -3.75 3.55
CA GLY A 71 8.29 -3.93 4.16
C GLY A 71 8.93 -2.64 4.62
N ILE A 72 10.06 -2.78 5.33
CA ILE A 72 10.93 -1.67 5.72
C ILE A 72 12.25 -1.79 4.97
N VAL A 73 12.69 -0.69 4.36
CA VAL A 73 14.00 -0.61 3.73
C VAL A 73 15.10 -0.68 4.80
N LYS A 74 16.04 -1.59 4.63
CA LYS A 74 17.22 -1.73 5.51
C LYS A 74 18.50 -1.24 4.84
N SER A 75 18.58 -1.36 3.53
CA SER A 75 19.68 -0.85 2.71
C SER A 75 19.15 -0.48 1.33
N ALA A 76 19.78 0.50 0.70
CA ALA A 76 19.45 0.92 -0.66
C ALA A 76 20.75 1.21 -1.42
N THR A 77 20.88 0.64 -2.61
CA THR A 77 21.93 0.96 -3.58
C THR A 77 21.32 1.78 -4.72
N ASP A 78 22.06 1.98 -5.81
CA ASP A 78 21.53 2.66 -7.00
C ASP A 78 20.46 1.84 -7.73
N THR A 79 20.57 0.51 -7.72
CA THR A 79 19.69 -0.40 -8.48
C THR A 79 18.76 -1.23 -7.59
N THR A 80 19.22 -1.64 -6.42
CA THR A 80 18.50 -2.59 -5.55
C THR A 80 18.18 -2.00 -4.19
N VAL A 81 17.21 -2.62 -3.52
CA VAL A 81 16.80 -2.30 -2.16
C VAL A 81 16.69 -3.59 -1.35
N ASP A 82 17.26 -3.59 -0.16
CA ASP A 82 17.09 -4.68 0.82
C ASP A 82 15.93 -4.34 1.73
N VAL A 83 14.95 -5.25 1.79
CA VAL A 83 13.66 -5.03 2.42
C VAL A 83 13.42 -6.13 3.44
N ASP A 84 13.11 -5.69 4.66
CA ASP A 84 12.65 -6.53 5.75
C ASP A 84 11.12 -6.64 5.69
N LEU A 85 10.63 -7.85 5.46
CA LEU A 85 9.21 -8.21 5.43
C LEU A 85 8.73 -8.75 6.79
N GLY A 86 9.62 -8.81 7.80
CA GLY A 86 9.34 -9.26 9.16
C GLY A 86 9.73 -10.71 9.38
N ASP A 87 9.20 -11.61 8.56
CA ASP A 87 9.52 -13.04 8.57
C ASP A 87 10.73 -13.37 7.67
N ASN A 88 10.93 -12.58 6.61
CA ASN A 88 12.00 -12.76 5.63
C ASN A 88 12.66 -11.43 5.25
N PHE A 89 13.90 -11.54 4.79
CA PHE A 89 14.66 -10.44 4.19
C PHE A 89 14.87 -10.73 2.71
N ILE A 90 14.49 -9.77 1.87
CA ILE A 90 14.60 -9.91 0.41
C ILE A 90 15.37 -8.74 -0.18
N ARG A 91 16.05 -9.00 -1.29
CA ARG A 91 16.61 -7.97 -2.17
C ARG A 91 15.76 -7.88 -3.41
N VAL A 92 15.28 -6.69 -3.73
CA VAL A 92 14.47 -6.42 -4.92
C VAL A 92 15.09 -5.31 -5.76
N GLU A 93 14.76 -5.31 -7.05
CA GLU A 93 15.09 -4.18 -7.92
C GLU A 93 14.25 -2.97 -7.54
N LYS A 94 14.77 -1.75 -7.72
CA LYS A 94 13.98 -0.52 -7.46
C LYS A 94 12.71 -0.43 -8.30
N SER A 95 12.67 -1.08 -9.47
CA SER A 95 11.47 -1.18 -10.31
C SER A 95 10.36 -2.02 -9.69
N GLU A 96 10.69 -2.92 -8.75
CA GLU A 96 9.73 -3.74 -8.00
C GLU A 96 9.19 -3.00 -6.76
N VAL A 97 9.79 -1.87 -6.40
CA VAL A 97 9.26 -0.97 -5.38
C VAL A 97 8.08 -0.20 -5.97
N LEU A 98 6.88 -0.51 -5.48
CA LEU A 98 5.65 0.16 -5.92
C LEU A 98 5.56 1.58 -5.35
N GLY A 99 6.04 1.81 -4.13
CA GLY A 99 6.12 3.15 -3.56
C GLY A 99 6.11 3.20 -2.04
N LYS A 100 6.13 4.40 -1.48
CA LYS A 100 6.18 4.63 -0.02
C LYS A 100 4.79 4.51 0.59
N LEU A 101 4.67 3.73 1.66
CA LEU A 101 3.42 3.57 2.41
C LEU A 101 2.97 4.93 2.98
N ILE A 102 1.69 5.24 2.82
CA ILE A 102 1.04 6.42 3.39
C ILE A 102 0.10 6.00 4.52
N ALA A 103 -0.74 4.99 4.27
CA ALA A 103 -1.69 4.48 5.25
C ALA A 103 -2.01 3.01 4.99
N VAL A 104 -2.36 2.28 6.05
CA VAL A 104 -2.93 0.94 5.98
C VAL A 104 -4.39 1.03 6.41
N ILE A 105 -5.28 0.57 5.55
CA ILE A 105 -6.70 0.44 5.84
C ILE A 105 -6.92 -1.01 6.28
N PRO A 106 -7.27 -1.26 7.55
CA PRO A 106 -7.49 -2.61 8.04
C PRO A 106 -8.76 -3.22 7.43
N PHE A 107 -8.90 -4.54 7.55
CA PHE A 107 -10.13 -5.23 7.19
C PHE A 107 -11.33 -4.66 7.95
N PHE A 108 -12.47 -4.47 7.27
CA PHE A 108 -13.69 -3.90 7.87
C PHE A 108 -14.19 -4.72 9.07
N GLY A 109 -14.03 -6.05 9.06
CA GLY A 109 -14.36 -6.89 10.20
C GLY A 109 -13.49 -6.63 11.45
N SER A 110 -12.23 -6.26 11.25
CA SER A 110 -11.35 -5.83 12.35
C SER A 110 -11.80 -4.48 12.93
N VAL A 111 -12.31 -3.58 12.08
CA VAL A 111 -12.89 -2.31 12.53
C VAL A 111 -14.15 -2.56 13.38
N MET A 112 -15.04 -3.46 12.93
CA MET A 112 -16.26 -3.81 13.69
C MET A 112 -15.94 -4.45 15.05
N GLY A 113 -14.94 -5.33 15.11
CA GLY A 113 -14.47 -5.90 16.37
C GLY A 113 -13.91 -4.85 17.36
N ILE A 114 -13.29 -3.78 16.86
CA ILE A 114 -12.82 -2.66 17.71
C ILE A 114 -13.99 -1.83 18.26
N VAL A 115 -15.05 -1.62 17.47
CA VAL A 115 -16.25 -0.87 17.89
C VAL A 115 -17.32 -1.72 18.57
N GLY A 116 -17.04 -3.00 18.83
CA GLY A 116 -17.92 -3.90 19.57
C GLY A 116 -19.17 -4.37 18.81
N LEU A 117 -19.09 -4.46 17.48
CA LEU A 117 -20.14 -4.94 16.58
C LEU A 117 -19.88 -6.36 16.08
#